data_AF-A0A7M3TY57-F1
#
_entry.id   AF-A0A7M3TY57-F1
#
_cell.length_a   1.000
_cell.length_b   1.000
_cell.length_c   1.000
_cell.angle_alpha   90.00
_cell.angle_beta   90.00
_cell.angle_gamma   90.00
#
_symmetry.space_group_name_H-M   'P 1'
#
loop_
_entity.id
_entity.type
_entity.pdbx_description
1 polymer ?
#
loop_
_entity_poly.entity_id
_entity_poly.type
_entity_poly.pdbx_seq_one_letter_code
_entity_poly.pdbx_strand_id
1 'polypeptide(L)'
;MNILRPLSPHLPIYKPQLTSTFPISHRISGAFLATIVLVFYLLCLKMGLICFTYENFYQFRFYSSKLILIFVEITALALSYHLYNGVRHLINSKI
;
A
#
# COMPACT_ATOMS: atom_id res chain seq x y z
N MET A 1 27.04 -5.29 25.30
CA MET A 1 25.88 -6.18 25.05
C MET A 1 26.37 -7.63 25.15
N ASN A 2 25.77 -8.45 26.01
CA ASN A 2 26.10 -9.87 26.09
C ASN A 2 25.47 -10.60 24.89
N ILE A 3 26.29 -10.92 23.88
CA ILE A 3 25.87 -11.41 22.55
C ILE A 3 25.39 -12.88 22.60
N LEU A 4 25.54 -13.55 23.75
CA LEU A 4 25.25 -14.97 23.94
C LEU A 4 23.85 -15.27 24.49
N ARG A 5 23.01 -14.26 24.79
CA ARG A 5 21.62 -14.52 25.19
C ARG A 5 20.72 -14.67 23.96
N PRO A 6 20.09 -15.83 23.74
CA PRO A 6 19.13 -15.96 22.66
C PRO A 6 17.89 -15.11 22.92
N LEU A 7 17.33 -14.53 21.86
CA LEU A 7 16.05 -13.83 21.92
C LEU A 7 14.93 -14.87 22.08
N SER A 8 14.03 -14.66 23.02
CA SER A 8 12.83 -15.51 23.13
C SER A 8 12.01 -15.42 21.84
N PRO A 9 11.48 -16.55 21.32
CA PRO A 9 10.59 -16.53 20.18
C PRO A 9 9.33 -15.72 20.53
N HIS A 10 8.92 -14.80 19.66
CA HIS A 10 7.79 -13.90 19.88
C HIS A 10 6.79 -13.99 18.72
N LEU A 11 7.12 -13.43 17.55
CA LEU A 11 6.27 -13.45 16.36
C LEU A 11 5.91 -14.88 15.89
N PRO A 12 6.85 -15.84 15.80
CA PRO A 12 6.56 -17.17 15.26
C PRO A 12 5.58 -17.99 16.13
N ILE A 13 5.54 -17.72 17.43
CA ILE A 13 4.67 -18.44 18.38
C ILE A 13 3.43 -17.63 18.78
N TYR A 14 3.34 -16.37 18.36
CA TYR A 14 2.21 -15.50 18.69
C TYR A 14 0.97 -15.86 17.87
N LYS A 15 -0.17 -16.00 18.54
CA LYS A 15 -1.46 -16.21 17.88
C LYS A 15 -2.05 -14.85 17.45
N PRO A 16 -2.26 -14.58 16.15
CA PRO A 16 -2.78 -13.31 15.70
C PRO A 16 -4.20 -13.05 16.22
N GLN A 17 -4.40 -11.89 16.85
CA GLN A 17 -5.69 -11.41 17.35
C GLN A 17 -6.21 -10.31 16.43
N LEU A 18 -7.53 -10.18 16.25
CA LEU A 18 -8.13 -9.14 15.40
C LEU A 18 -7.67 -7.73 15.80
N THR A 19 -7.57 -7.46 17.11
CA THR A 19 -7.06 -6.19 17.66
C THR A 19 -5.62 -5.89 17.24
N SER A 20 -4.78 -6.91 17.09
CA SER A 20 -3.39 -6.79 16.64
C SER A 20 -3.27 -6.68 15.12
N THR A 21 -4.19 -7.27 14.35
CA THR A 21 -4.12 -7.24 12.88
C THR A 21 -4.62 -5.93 12.28
N PHE A 22 -5.66 -5.29 12.84
CA PHE A 22 -6.15 -3.98 12.37
C PHE A 22 -5.07 -2.90 12.22
N PRO A 23 -4.23 -2.60 13.24
CA PRO A 23 -3.20 -1.57 13.12
C PRO A 23 -2.10 -1.94 12.12
N ILE A 24 -1.74 -3.23 12.00
CA ILE A 24 -0.75 -3.70 11.03
C ILE A 24 -1.29 -3.51 9.61
N SER A 25 -2.50 -3.98 9.34
CA SER A 25 -3.15 -3.83 8.05
C SER A 25 -3.36 -2.36 7.66
N HIS A 26 -3.67 -1.47 8.61
CA HIS A 26 -3.80 -0.03 8.35
C HIS A 26 -2.48 0.61 7.91
N ARG A 27 -1.35 0.19 8.51
CA ARG A 27 -0.01 0.62 8.09
C ARG A 27 0.33 0.11 6.69
N ILE A 28 0.01 -1.15 6.40
CA ILE A 28 0.26 -1.76 5.08
C ILE A 28 -0.54 -1.02 4.00
N SER A 29 -1.85 -0.79 4.22
CA SER A 29 -2.67 -0.07 3.24
C SER A 29 -2.21 1.38 3.06
N GLY A 30 -1.77 2.05 4.13
CA GLY A 30 -1.22 3.41 4.07
C GLY A 30 0.08 3.50 3.26
N ALA A 31 1.02 2.57 3.50
CA ALA A 31 2.28 2.51 2.76
C ALA A 31 2.04 2.21 1.26
N PHE A 32 1.10 1.32 0.96
CA PHE A 32 0.69 1.01 -0.40
C PHE A 32 0.12 2.24 -1.13
N LEU A 33 -0.85 2.94 -0.50
CA LEU A 33 -1.46 4.16 -1.06
C LEU A 33 -0.42 5.27 -1.26
N ALA A 34 0.47 5.50 -0.29
CA ALA A 34 1.52 6.50 -0.39
C ALA A 34 2.48 6.21 -1.56
N THR A 35 2.84 4.94 -1.76
CA THR A 35 3.67 4.51 -2.89
C THR A 35 2.99 4.79 -4.23
N ILE A 36 1.68 4.51 -4.34
CA ILE A 36 0.91 4.82 -5.56
C ILE A 36 0.94 6.31 -5.85
N VAL A 37 0.66 7.14 -4.85
CA VAL A 37 0.66 8.60 -5.01
C VAL A 37 2.05 9.09 -5.46
N LEU A 38 3.12 8.60 -4.85
CA LEU A 38 4.49 8.97 -5.22
C LEU A 38 4.83 8.55 -6.66
N VAL A 39 4.53 7.31 -7.04
CA VAL A 39 4.78 6.80 -8.40
C VAL A 39 4.00 7.62 -9.42
N PHE A 40 2.72 7.89 -9.16
CA PHE A 40 1.88 8.67 -10.06
C PHE A 40 2.38 10.11 -10.19
N TYR A 41 2.79 10.74 -9.09
CA TYR A 41 3.39 12.06 -9.10
C TYR A 41 4.66 12.12 -9.98
N LEU A 42 5.58 11.18 -9.80
CA LEU A 42 6.80 11.09 -10.62
C LEU A 42 6.49 10.82 -12.09
N LEU A 43 5.48 10.00 -12.37
CA LEU A 43 5.02 9.72 -13.73
C LEU A 43 4.46 10.98 -14.38
N CYS A 44 3.60 11.75 -13.69
CA CYS A 44 3.05 13.01 -14.19
C CYS A 44 4.14 14.01 -14.58
N LEU A 45 5.21 14.13 -13.78
CA LEU A 45 6.34 15.01 -14.10
C LEU A 45 7.06 14.63 -15.40
N LYS A 46 7.09 13.33 -15.76
CA LYS A 46 7.75 12.82 -16.97
C LYS A 46 6.81 12.55 -18.13
N MET A 47 5.48 12.61 -17.92
CA MET A 47 4.47 12.16 -18.89
C MET A 47 4.54 12.91 -20.22
N GLY A 48 4.86 14.21 -20.20
CA GLY A 48 4.96 15.03 -21.42
C GLY A 48 5.99 14.48 -22.41
N LEU A 49 7.15 14.00 -21.94
CA LEU A 49 8.18 13.44 -22.82
C LEU A 49 7.79 12.04 -23.33
N ILE A 50 7.17 11.24 -22.46
CA ILE A 50 6.84 9.82 -22.71
C ILE A 50 5.68 9.67 -23.70
N CYS A 51 4.66 10.54 -23.63
CA CYS A 51 3.43 10.40 -24.41
C CYS A 51 3.64 10.66 -25.91
N PHE A 52 4.58 11.54 -26.28
CA PHE A 52 4.77 11.94 -27.68
C PHE A 52 5.87 11.17 -28.44
N THR A 53 6.72 10.40 -27.76
CA THR A 53 7.93 9.83 -28.39
C THR A 53 8.10 8.32 -28.26
N TYR A 54 7.28 7.63 -27.46
CA TYR A 54 7.57 6.26 -27.06
C TYR A 54 6.49 5.25 -27.48
N GLU A 55 6.66 4.61 -28.64
CA GLU A 55 5.74 3.57 -29.13
C GLU A 55 5.62 2.38 -28.16
N ASN A 56 6.73 2.00 -27.52
CA ASN A 56 6.78 0.94 -26.51
C ASN A 56 5.87 1.22 -25.31
N PHE A 57 5.60 2.50 -24.98
CA PHE A 57 4.69 2.86 -23.89
C PHE A 57 3.24 2.49 -24.22
N TYR A 58 2.82 2.74 -25.46
CA TYR A 58 1.48 2.39 -25.94
C TYR A 58 1.29 0.88 -26.04
N GLN A 59 2.30 0.16 -26.53
CA GLN A 59 2.28 -1.31 -26.55
C GLN A 59 2.17 -1.87 -25.14
N PHE A 60 3.01 -1.40 -24.21
CA PHE A 60 2.95 -1.80 -22.80
C PHE A 60 1.56 -1.53 -22.18
N ARG A 61 1.01 -0.33 -22.36
CA ARG A 61 -0.33 0.03 -21.88
C ARG A 61 -1.41 -0.89 -22.47
N PHE A 62 -1.32 -1.23 -23.75
CA PHE A 62 -2.27 -2.12 -24.42
C PHE A 62 -2.24 -3.53 -23.82
N TYR A 63 -1.05 -4.12 -23.67
CA TYR A 63 -0.90 -5.46 -23.08
C TYR A 63 -1.27 -5.50 -21.59
N SER A 64 -0.99 -4.43 -20.84
CA SER A 64 -1.31 -4.33 -19.42
C SER A 64 -2.76 -3.91 -19.14
N SER A 65 -3.56 -3.59 -20.14
CA SER A 65 -4.92 -3.05 -19.99
C SER A 65 -5.83 -3.90 -19.09
N LYS A 66 -5.73 -5.24 -19.16
CA LYS A 66 -6.50 -6.16 -18.31
C LYS A 66 -6.09 -6.11 -16.84
N LEU A 67 -4.81 -5.83 -16.56
CA LEU A 67 -4.30 -5.73 -15.19
C LEU A 67 -4.69 -4.41 -14.52
N ILE A 68 -4.95 -3.37 -15.31
CA ILE A 68 -5.37 -2.05 -14.80
C ILE A 68 -6.64 -2.18 -13.97
N LEU A 69 -7.63 -2.95 -14.43
CA LEU A 69 -8.89 -3.11 -13.70
C LEU A 69 -8.65 -3.73 -12.32
N ILE A 70 -7.90 -4.83 -12.25
CA ILE A 70 -7.58 -5.51 -10.98
C ILE A 70 -6.81 -4.57 -10.04
N PHE A 71 -5.87 -3.79 -10.58
CA PHE A 71 -5.10 -2.82 -9.80
C PHE A 71 -5.98 -1.71 -9.23
N VAL A 72 -6.94 -1.20 -10.02
CA VAL A 72 -7.92 -0.20 -9.58
C VAL A 72 -8.79 -0.75 -8.45
N GLU A 73 -9.30 -1.98 -8.57
CA GLU A 73 -10.10 -2.63 -7.52
C GLU A 73 -9.32 -2.81 -6.21
N ILE A 74 -8.07 -3.29 -6.27
CA ILE A 74 -7.21 -3.44 -5.10
C ILE A 74 -6.93 -2.07 -4.46
N THR A 75 -6.70 -1.05 -5.28
CA THR A 75 -6.46 0.32 -4.79
C THR A 75 -7.70 0.90 -4.12
N ALA A 76 -8.89 0.70 -4.70
CA ALA A 76 -10.15 1.12 -4.13
C ALA A 76 -10.43 0.41 -2.78
N LEU A 77 -10.15 -0.89 -2.70
CA LEU A 77 -10.26 -1.67 -1.46
C LEU A 77 -9.29 -1.14 -0.39
N ALA A 78 -8.02 -0.95 -0.74
CA ALA A 78 -7.00 -0.44 0.18
C ALA A 78 -7.36 0.97 0.70
N LEU A 79 -7.83 1.85 -0.19
CA LEU A 79 -8.30 3.19 0.15
C LEU A 79 -9.50 3.14 1.10
N SER A 80 -10.53 2.36 0.76
CA SER A 80 -11.74 2.23 1.56
C SER A 80 -11.42 1.71 2.96
N TYR A 81 -10.57 0.68 3.06
CA TYR A 81 -10.11 0.13 4.32
C TYR A 81 -9.30 1.15 5.13
N HIS A 82 -8.33 1.83 4.50
CA HIS A 82 -7.47 2.80 5.18
C HIS A 82 -8.27 3.98 5.73
N LEU A 83 -9.20 4.52 4.93
CA LEU A 83 -10.09 5.60 5.35
C LEU A 83 -10.99 5.17 6.51
N TYR A 84 -11.67 4.03 6.39
CA TYR A 84 -12.56 3.53 7.45
C TYR A 84 -11.82 3.35 8.78
N ASN A 85 -10.67 2.66 8.76
CA ASN A 85 -9.88 2.47 9.97
C ASN A 85 -9.26 3.77 10.49
N GLY A 86 -8.89 4.70 9.61
CA GLY A 86 -8.40 6.03 9.97
C GLY A 86 -9.47 6.84 10.71
N VAL A 87 -10.70 6.87 10.20
CA VAL A 87 -11.85 7.51 10.86
C VAL A 87 -12.13 6.86 12.21
N ARG A 88 -12.17 5.53 12.29
CA ARG A 88 -12.31 4.79 13.55
C ARG A 88 -11.21 5.17 14.56
N HIS A 89 -9.97 5.29 14.10
CA HIS A 89 -8.86 5.71 14.95
C HIS A 89 -9.04 7.14 15.46
N LEU A 90 -9.41 8.09 14.59
CA LEU A 90 -9.67 9.47 14.97
C LEU A 90 -10.81 9.60 15.98
N ILE A 91 -11.89 8.84 15.82
CA ILE A 91 -13.01 8.79 16.77
C ILE A 91 -12.54 8.27 18.13
N ASN A 92 -11.77 7.19 18.14
CA ASN A 92 -11.28 6.57 19.37
C ASN A 92 -10.12 7.35 20.03
N SER A 93 -9.44 8.23 19.29
CA SER A 93 -8.33 9.05 19.80
C SER A 93 -8.77 10.29 20.59
N LYS A 94 -10.08 10.47 20.82
CA LYS A 94 -10.67 11.62 21.53
C LYS A 94 -10.99 11.39 23.02
N ILE A 95 -10.25 10.52 23.70
CA ILE A 95 -10.25 10.40 25.18
C ILE A 95 -8.81 10.39 25.66
#